data_AF-A0A7X9LZG8-F1
#
_entry.id   AF-A0A7X9LZG8-F1
#
_cell.length_a   1.000
_cell.length_b   1.000
_cell.length_c   1.000
_cell.angle_alpha   90.00
_cell.angle_beta   90.00
_cell.angle_gamma   90.00
#
_symmetry.space_group_name_H-M   'P 1'
#
loop_
_entity.id
_entity.type
_entity.pdbx_description
1 polymer ?
#
loop_
_entity_poly.entity_id
_entity_poly.type
_entity_poly.pdbx_seq_one_letter_code
_entity_poly.pdbx_strand_id
1 'polypeptide(L)'
;MNIGSKQFGLAVLHGLIAIFLLEIVGSLIFSLILKFSSVQESGLQVIITAASFVAIFAGGFISGGKGKEKGWMLGGLTGLLYSMVIFLFQYLGYDRLFDQQQIIYHTCFMLIAMMGGILGVNMSSKSRSA
;
A
#
# COMPACT_ATOMS: atom_id res chain seq x y z
N MET A 1 -18.09 22.44 1.20
CA MET A 1 -17.20 21.28 1.04
C MET A 1 -17.38 20.73 -0.37
N ASN A 2 -16.36 20.84 -1.23
CA ASN A 2 -16.50 20.63 -2.69
C ASN A 2 -16.64 19.13 -3.02
N ILE A 3 -17.55 18.74 -3.92
CA ILE A 3 -17.92 17.33 -4.19
C ILE A 3 -16.68 16.50 -4.61
N GLY A 4 -15.71 17.12 -5.30
CA GLY A 4 -14.44 16.47 -5.66
C GLY A 4 -13.59 16.05 -4.47
N SER A 5 -13.51 16.86 -3.40
CA SER A 5 -12.70 16.53 -2.22
C SER A 5 -13.18 15.27 -1.48
N LYS A 6 -14.50 15.03 -1.46
CA LYS A 6 -15.08 13.82 -0.88
C LYS A 6 -14.70 12.58 -1.68
N GLN A 7 -14.72 12.68 -3.01
CA GLN A 7 -14.36 11.56 -3.88
C GLN A 7 -12.87 11.19 -3.76
N PHE A 8 -11.99 12.18 -3.65
CA PHE A 8 -10.57 11.97 -3.39
C PHE A 8 -10.31 11.22 -2.07
N GLY A 9 -10.89 11.71 -0.97
CA GLY A 9 -10.72 11.08 0.34
C GLY A 9 -11.25 9.64 0.37
N LEU A 10 -12.42 9.40 -0.22
CA LEU A 10 -12.99 8.05 -0.30
C LEU A 10 -12.12 7.12 -1.16
N ALA A 11 -11.60 7.59 -2.30
CA ALA A 11 -10.72 6.79 -3.15
C ALA A 11 -9.46 6.33 -2.39
N VAL A 12 -8.80 7.27 -1.71
CA VAL A 12 -7.61 7.00 -0.88
C VAL A 12 -7.93 6.02 0.23
N LEU A 13 -9.07 6.19 0.91
CA LEU A 13 -9.52 5.30 1.98
C LEU A 13 -9.76 3.87 1.49
N HIS A 14 -10.39 3.69 0.32
CA HIS A 14 -10.57 2.35 -0.27
C HIS A 14 -9.22 1.68 -0.58
N GLY A 15 -8.25 2.46 -1.07
CA GLY A 15 -6.89 1.98 -1.27
C GLY A 15 -6.25 1.52 0.04
N LEU A 16 -6.30 2.34 1.09
CA LEU A 16 -5.75 1.99 2.41
C LEU A 16 -6.40 0.73 3.00
N ILE A 17 -7.72 0.64 2.94
CA ILE A 17 -8.46 -0.55 3.41
C ILE A 17 -7.98 -1.80 2.67
N ALA A 18 -7.80 -1.71 1.34
CA ALA A 18 -7.31 -2.83 0.56
C ALA A 18 -5.89 -3.26 0.96
N ILE A 19 -4.98 -2.30 1.20
CA ILE A 19 -3.61 -2.61 1.67
C ILE A 19 -3.68 -3.37 2.99
N PHE A 20 -4.35 -2.82 4.00
CA PHE A 20 -4.40 -3.45 5.32
C PHE A 20 -5.11 -4.80 5.30
N LEU A 21 -6.17 -4.97 4.51
CA LEU A 21 -6.82 -6.27 4.36
C LEU A 21 -5.87 -7.30 3.77
N LEU A 22 -5.13 -6.95 2.71
CA LEU A 22 -4.15 -7.85 2.09
C LEU A 22 -3.01 -8.18 3.05
N GLU A 23 -2.51 -7.21 3.83
CA GLU A 23 -1.44 -7.45 4.80
C GLU A 23 -1.92 -8.28 5.99
N ILE A 24 -3.14 -8.08 6.48
CA ILE A 24 -3.73 -8.91 7.55
C ILE A 24 -3.87 -10.36 7.06
N VAL A 25 -4.46 -10.57 5.88
CA VAL A 25 -4.61 -11.91 5.30
C VAL A 25 -3.24 -12.54 5.05
N GLY A 26 -2.30 -11.77 4.48
CA GLY A 26 -0.93 -12.22 4.26
C GLY A 26 -0.24 -12.63 5.55
N SER A 27 -0.35 -11.82 6.61
CA SER A 27 0.23 -12.11 7.93
C SER A 27 -0.31 -13.41 8.54
N LEU A 28 -1.60 -13.69 8.37
CA LEU A 28 -2.21 -14.93 8.83
C LEU A 28 -1.65 -16.13 8.05
N ILE A 29 -1.54 -16.02 6.73
CA ILE A 29 -0.94 -17.05 5.88
C ILE A 29 0.52 -17.31 6.29
N PHE A 30 1.32 -16.25 6.46
CA PHE A 30 2.72 -16.39 6.88
C PHE A 30 2.87 -17.01 8.28
N SER A 31 2.00 -16.64 9.22
CA SER A 31 1.95 -17.26 10.55
C SER A 31 1.66 -18.76 10.50
N LEU A 32 0.74 -19.20 9.62
CA LEU A 32 0.45 -20.61 9.42
C LEU A 32 1.63 -21.35 8.75
N ILE A 33 2.26 -20.74 7.75
CA ILE A 33 3.47 -21.31 7.11
C ILE A 33 4.57 -21.51 8.14
N LEU A 34 4.86 -20.50 8.96
CA LEU A 34 5.85 -20.60 10.05
C LEU A 34 5.50 -21.69 11.06
N LYS A 35 4.21 -21.83 11.41
CA LYS A 35 3.78 -22.83 12.38
C LYS A 35 3.98 -24.27 11.88
N PHE A 36 3.76 -24.51 10.58
CA PHE A 36 3.75 -25.85 10.00
C PHE A 36 5.00 -26.19 9.17
N SER A 37 5.96 -25.28 9.07
CA SER A 37 7.17 -25.47 8.26
C SER A 37 8.43 -25.06 9.02
N SER A 38 9.56 -25.66 8.66
CA SER A 38 10.89 -25.32 9.17
C SER A 38 11.58 -24.25 8.31
N VAL A 39 10.82 -23.31 7.74
CA VAL A 39 11.36 -22.23 6.89
C VAL A 39 12.29 -21.33 7.71
N GLN A 40 13.45 -21.03 7.14
CA GLN A 40 14.42 -20.13 7.74
C GLN A 40 13.92 -18.68 7.67
N GLU A 41 14.04 -17.92 8.76
CA GLU A 41 13.46 -16.57 8.91
C GLU A 41 13.90 -15.59 7.81
N SER A 42 15.13 -15.71 7.30
CA SER A 42 15.67 -14.85 6.24
C SER A 42 14.92 -14.99 4.91
N GLY A 43 14.55 -16.21 4.52
CA GLY A 43 13.76 -16.46 3.32
C GLY A 43 12.34 -15.91 3.44
N LEU A 44 11.78 -15.95 4.64
CA LEU A 44 10.45 -15.42 4.91
C LEU A 44 10.41 -13.90 4.81
N GLN A 45 11.43 -13.19 5.31
CA GLN A 45 11.46 -11.72 5.27
C GLN A 45 11.39 -11.17 3.84
N VAL A 46 12.05 -11.83 2.87
CA VAL A 46 11.98 -11.46 1.45
C VAL A 46 10.57 -11.65 0.90
N ILE A 47 9.92 -12.76 1.23
CA ILE A 47 8.55 -13.06 0.76
C ILE A 47 7.54 -12.07 1.35
N ILE A 48 7.64 -11.76 2.65
CA ILE A 48 6.79 -10.76 3.32
C ILE A 48 6.96 -9.40 2.64
N THR A 49 8.21 -8.98 2.39
CA THR A 49 8.50 -7.70 1.74
C THR A 49 7.88 -7.64 0.33
N ALA A 50 8.04 -8.71 -0.46
CA ALA A 50 7.47 -8.78 -1.80
C ALA A 50 5.92 -8.72 -1.75
N ALA A 51 5.30 -9.42 -0.81
CA ALA A 51 3.86 -9.39 -0.60
C ALA A 51 3.36 -7.99 -0.20
N SER A 52 4.07 -7.28 0.68
CA SER A 52 3.76 -5.89 1.02
C SER A 52 3.81 -4.98 -0.20
N PHE A 53 4.83 -5.10 -1.05
CA PHE A 53 4.88 -4.31 -2.30
C PHE A 53 3.70 -4.60 -3.23
N VAL A 54 3.29 -5.86 -3.37
CA VAL A 54 2.10 -6.21 -4.15
C VAL A 54 0.82 -5.62 -3.53
N ALA A 55 0.68 -5.70 -2.20
CA ALA A 55 -0.46 -5.14 -1.49
C ALA A 55 -0.56 -3.62 -1.67
N ILE A 56 0.56 -2.91 -1.50
CA ILE A 56 0.65 -1.45 -1.66
C ILE A 56 0.36 -1.05 -3.11
N PHE A 57 0.90 -1.78 -4.09
CA PHE A 57 0.57 -1.57 -5.50
C PHE A 57 -0.93 -1.73 -5.75
N ALA A 58 -1.54 -2.80 -5.24
CA ALA A 58 -2.97 -3.06 -5.38
C ALA A 58 -3.83 -1.97 -4.72
N GLY A 59 -3.43 -1.50 -3.53
CA GLY A 59 -4.08 -0.37 -2.86
C GLY A 59 -3.99 0.93 -3.66
N GLY A 60 -2.81 1.23 -4.21
CA GLY A 60 -2.61 2.34 -5.13
C GLY A 60 -3.52 2.22 -6.36
N PHE A 61 -3.56 1.04 -6.98
CA PHE A 61 -4.41 0.74 -8.14
C PHE A 61 -5.90 0.95 -7.85
N ILE A 62 -6.39 0.46 -6.71
CA ILE A 62 -7.78 0.65 -6.28
C ILE A 62 -8.08 2.13 -6.01
N SER A 63 -7.18 2.84 -5.33
CA SER A 63 -7.30 4.28 -5.04
C SER A 63 -7.38 5.09 -6.34
N GLY A 64 -6.44 4.88 -7.26
CA GLY A 64 -6.45 5.50 -8.58
C GLY A 64 -7.72 5.19 -9.37
N GLY A 65 -8.10 3.91 -9.48
CA GLY A 65 -9.29 3.50 -10.21
C GLY A 65 -10.59 4.08 -9.65
N LYS A 66 -10.70 4.23 -8.33
CA LYS A 66 -11.87 4.85 -7.68
C LYS A 66 -11.93 6.36 -7.86
N GLY A 67 -10.78 7.03 -7.80
CA GLY A 67 -10.72 8.49 -7.94
C GLY A 67 -10.70 8.98 -9.39
N LYS A 68 -10.41 8.11 -10.38
CA LYS A 68 -10.57 8.34 -11.83
C LYS A 68 -9.75 9.49 -12.45
N GLU A 69 -9.03 10.26 -11.66
CA GLU A 69 -8.14 11.32 -12.12
C GLU A 69 -6.92 11.42 -11.21
N LYS A 70 -5.84 12.06 -11.71
CA LYS A 70 -4.62 12.36 -10.93
C LYS A 70 -4.07 11.15 -10.18
N GLY A 71 -3.88 10.03 -10.88
CA GLY A 71 -3.50 8.74 -10.29
C GLY A 71 -2.19 8.78 -9.50
N TRP A 72 -1.22 9.58 -9.94
CA TRP A 72 0.02 9.81 -9.19
C TRP A 72 -0.25 10.43 -7.81
N MET A 73 -1.19 11.37 -7.71
CA MET A 73 -1.52 12.06 -6.46
C MET A 73 -2.36 11.17 -5.54
N LEU A 74 -3.34 10.44 -6.10
CA LEU A 74 -4.16 9.48 -5.33
C LEU A 74 -3.31 8.32 -4.80
N GLY A 75 -2.53 7.69 -5.66
CA GLY A 75 -1.61 6.62 -5.28
C GLY A 75 -0.54 7.11 -4.31
N GLY A 76 0.05 8.28 -4.57
CA GLY A 76 1.05 8.90 -3.69
C GLY A 76 0.50 9.22 -2.30
N LEU A 77 -0.72 9.77 -2.21
CA LEU A 77 -1.36 10.05 -0.92
C LEU A 77 -1.73 8.75 -0.19
N THR A 78 -2.20 7.72 -0.89
CA THR A 78 -2.43 6.39 -0.30
C THR A 78 -1.12 5.80 0.26
N GLY A 79 -0.04 5.83 -0.53
CA GLY A 79 1.28 5.35 -0.10
C GLY A 79 1.86 6.15 1.06
N LEU A 80 1.70 7.48 1.04
CA LEU A 80 2.15 8.36 2.12
C LEU A 80 1.40 8.08 3.43
N LEU A 81 0.07 7.94 3.38
CA LEU A 81 -0.72 7.64 4.57
C LEU A 81 -0.40 6.25 5.12
N TYR A 82 -0.27 5.24 4.25
CA TYR A 82 0.18 3.91 4.68
C TYR A 82 1.55 3.98 5.34
N SER A 83 2.51 4.64 4.67
CA SER A 83 3.87 4.83 5.18
C SER A 83 3.88 5.57 6.52
N MET A 84 2.99 6.55 6.73
CA MET A 84 2.86 7.26 7.99
C MET A 84 2.36 6.34 9.11
N VAL A 85 1.40 5.45 8.82
CA VAL A 85 0.93 4.44 9.80
C VAL A 85 2.06 3.48 10.17
N ILE A 86 2.81 2.99 9.18
CA ILE A 86 3.93 2.08 9.38
C ILE A 86 5.09 2.75 10.13
N PHE A 87 5.35 4.03 9.87
CA PHE A 87 6.30 4.84 10.63
C PHE A 87 5.87 4.95 12.10
N LEU A 88 4.61 5.30 12.36
CA LEU A 88 4.08 5.41 13.72
C LEU A 88 4.18 4.08 14.47
N PHE A 89 3.89 2.96 13.81
CA PHE A 89 4.02 1.63 14.41
C PHE A 89 5.47 1.31 14.79
N GLN A 90 6.43 1.64 13.93
CA GLN A 90 7.86 1.43 14.21
C GLN A 90 8.41 2.37 15.29
N TYR A 91 7.99 3.64 15.26
CA TYR A 91 8.43 4.61 16.25
C TYR A 91 7.84 4.32 17.64
N LEU A 92 6.52 4.17 17.75
CA LEU A 92 5.87 3.94 19.06
C LEU A 92 6.07 2.50 19.57
N GLY A 93 6.16 1.52 18.68
CA GLY A 93 6.24 0.10 19.05
C GLY A 93 7.66 -0.43 19.22
N TYR A 94 8.63 0.10 18.48
CA TYR A 94 10.00 -0.42 18.42
C TYR A 94 11.08 0.64 18.62
N ASP A 95 10.72 1.87 18.97
CA ASP A 95 11.63 3.00 19.20
C ASP A 95 12.61 3.26 18.04
N ARG A 96 12.11 3.07 16.81
CA ARG A 96 12.87 3.23 15.56
C ARG A 96 12.43 4.48 14.82
N LEU A 97 13.26 5.54 14.86
CA LEU A 97 12.99 6.84 14.24
C LEU A 97 13.29 6.86 12.73
N PHE A 98 14.55 6.97 12.35
CA PHE A 98 14.97 7.16 10.97
C PHE A 98 16.25 6.40 10.69
N ASP A 99 16.10 5.12 10.35
CA ASP A 99 17.17 4.32 9.79
C ASP A 99 17.25 4.53 8.26
N GLN A 100 18.45 4.42 7.67
CA GLN A 100 18.63 4.54 6.22
C GLN A 100 17.76 3.52 5.46
N GLN A 101 17.66 2.31 6.00
CA GLN A 101 16.84 1.25 5.42
C GLN A 101 15.34 1.62 5.47
N GLN A 102 14.85 2.22 6.56
CA GLN A 102 13.46 2.68 6.65
C GLN A 102 13.14 3.73 5.59
N ILE A 103 14.01 4.72 5.40
CA ILE A 103 13.81 5.78 4.40
C ILE A 103 13.67 5.18 3.00
N ILE A 104 14.50 4.20 2.66
CA ILE A 104 14.42 3.47 1.39
C ILE A 104 13.07 2.77 1.27
N TYR A 105 12.64 2.02 2.29
CA TYR A 105 11.34 1.35 2.26
C TYR A 105 10.16 2.32 2.12
N HIS A 106 10.14 3.41 2.87
CA HIS A 106 9.06 4.40 2.83
C HIS A 106 8.97 5.07 1.45
N THR A 107 10.13 5.35 0.85
CA THR A 107 10.22 5.86 -0.52
C THR A 107 9.68 4.84 -1.52
N CYS A 108 10.09 3.58 -1.42
CA CYS A 108 9.59 2.50 -2.27
C CYS A 108 8.07 2.31 -2.13
N PHE A 109 7.53 2.33 -0.92
CA PHE A 109 6.08 2.23 -0.68
C PHE A 109 5.31 3.34 -1.39
N MET A 110 5.79 4.58 -1.28
CA MET A 110 5.19 5.72 -2.00
C MET A 110 5.26 5.54 -3.52
N LEU A 111 6.43 5.19 -4.06
CA LEU A 111 6.60 5.01 -5.51
C LEU A 111 5.72 3.89 -6.07
N ILE A 112 5.65 2.76 -5.37
CA ILE A 112 4.85 1.61 -5.78
C ILE A 112 3.36 1.94 -5.73
N ALA A 113 2.90 2.64 -4.68
CA ALA A 113 1.52 3.09 -4.60
C ALA A 113 1.18 4.10 -5.70
N MET A 114 2.10 5.03 -6.02
CA MET A 114 1.97 5.97 -7.14
C MET A 114 1.83 5.24 -8.48
N MET A 115 2.70 4.26 -8.74
CA MET A 115 2.63 3.44 -9.95
C MET A 115 1.29 2.71 -10.07
N GLY A 116 0.83 2.09 -8.98
CA GLY A 116 -0.50 1.48 -8.91
C GLY A 116 -1.60 2.50 -9.24
N GLY A 117 -1.56 3.67 -8.61
CA GLY A 117 -2.55 4.74 -8.81
C GLY A 117 -2.63 5.25 -10.25
N ILE A 118 -1.49 5.44 -10.91
CA ILE A 118 -1.42 5.83 -12.33
C ILE A 118 -2.11 4.77 -13.20
N LEU A 119 -1.78 3.50 -13.00
CA LEU A 119 -2.36 2.40 -13.77
C LEU A 119 -3.86 2.24 -13.49
N GLY A 120 -4.29 2.41 -12.24
CA GLY A 120 -5.68 2.34 -11.83
C GLY A 120 -6.56 3.38 -12.51
N VAL A 121 -6.10 4.64 -12.57
CA VAL A 121 -6.80 5.72 -13.28
C VAL A 121 -6.94 5.40 -14.76
N ASN A 122 -5.85 4.97 -15.41
CA ASN A 122 -5.84 4.68 -16.85
C ASN A 122 -6.82 3.55 -17.21
N MET A 123 -6.91 2.51 -16.39
CA MET A 123 -7.83 1.40 -16.64
C MET A 123 -9.30 1.79 -16.44
N SER A 124 -9.60 2.57 -15.39
CA SER A 124 -10.97 3.05 -15.15
C SER A 124 -11.45 4.02 -16.23
N SER A 125 -10.55 4.84 -16.77
CA SER A 125 -10.86 5.75 -17.87
C SER A 125 -11.20 5.00 -19.16
N LYS A 126 -10.47 3.92 -19.46
CA LYS A 126 -10.72 3.10 -20.67
C LYS A 126 -12.11 2.43 -20.64
N SER A 127 -12.55 1.98 -19.46
CA SER A 127 -13.89 1.39 -19.25
C SER A 127 -15.05 2.38 -19.47
N ARG A 128 -14.80 3.70 -19.52
CA ARG A 128 -15.84 4.71 -19.79
C ARG A 128 -15.96 5.05 -21.28
N SER A 129 -14.95 4.68 -22.08
CA SER A 129 -14.89 4.98 -23.52
C SER A 129 -15.24 3.77 -24.41
N ALA A 130 -15.45 2.60 -23.81
CA ALA A 130 -15.97 1.39 -24.45
C ALA A 130 -17.45 1.24 -24.07
#